data_AF-A0A2H0S6N4-F1
#
_entry.id   AF-A0A2H0S6N4-F1
#
_cell.length_a   1.000
_cell.length_b   1.000
_cell.length_c   1.000
_cell.angle_alpha   90.00
_cell.angle_beta   90.00
_cell.angle_gamma   90.00
#
_symmetry.space_group_name_H-M   'P 1'
#
loop_
_entity.id
_entity.type
_entity.pdbx_description
1 polymer ?
#
loop_
_entity_poly.entity_id
_entity_poly.type
_entity_poly.pdbx_seq_one_letter_code
_entity_poly.pdbx_strand_id
1 'polypeptide(L)'
;MHTVIQKARYCICPHQDAKDRVASLWPEQEQKIRIIPHGIDVCPSDYNVREALTLNNNDHILFLPSGIRDVKDPLFAIPVIQKWHRVNPHIHLVIAGNPLDALLTKQLKKIAKKEHDIHYLGALSREDTHAVMQQANIVLNTSRSEGLSNALLEAMMLGTPILARNVAGNSSLIRHQENGFLFTNEEDLQKWAQWILTHDTASIEVSAQSEILTSYSLENERNRYQNIVYYPQITSKILDQ
;
A
#
# COMPACT_ATOMS: atom_id res chain seq x y z
N MET A 1 -14.21 16.69 18.75
CA MET A 1 -14.51 16.43 17.32
C MET A 1 -15.89 16.91 16.91
N HIS A 2 -16.96 16.65 17.67
CA HIS A 2 -18.33 17.08 17.33
C HIS A 2 -18.44 18.57 16.95
N THR A 3 -17.80 19.45 17.72
CA THR A 3 -17.77 20.89 17.45
C THR A 3 -16.94 21.28 16.22
N VAL A 4 -15.95 20.47 15.84
CA VAL A 4 -15.09 20.75 14.68
C VAL A 4 -15.83 20.43 13.40
N ILE A 5 -16.41 19.23 13.29
CA ILE A 5 -17.13 18.86 12.07
C ILE A 5 -18.30 19.81 11.85
N GLN A 6 -19.07 20.15 12.88
CA GLN A 6 -20.18 21.12 12.80
C GLN A 6 -19.76 22.48 12.25
N LYS A 7 -18.64 23.03 12.72
CA LYS A 7 -18.14 24.35 12.29
C LYS A 7 -17.38 24.32 10.95
N ALA A 8 -16.85 23.16 10.54
CA ALA A 8 -16.12 23.04 9.30
C ALA A 8 -17.05 23.25 8.09
N ARG A 9 -16.56 23.99 7.09
CA ARG A 9 -17.24 24.18 5.80
C ARG A 9 -17.33 22.88 5.01
N TYR A 10 -16.24 22.12 5.01
CA TYR A 10 -16.13 20.81 4.37
C TYR A 10 -15.36 19.85 5.27
N CYS A 11 -15.70 18.57 5.21
CA CYS A 11 -14.94 17.48 5.80
C CYS A 11 -14.37 16.63 4.66
N ILE A 12 -13.04 16.58 4.54
CA ILE A 12 -12.37 15.87 3.45
C ILE A 12 -12.06 14.45 3.90
N CYS A 13 -12.51 13.47 3.12
CA CYS A 13 -12.23 12.05 3.31
C CYS A 13 -11.42 11.53 2.11
N PRO A 14 -10.40 10.68 2.32
CA PRO A 14 -9.56 10.19 1.23
C PRO A 14 -10.26 9.14 0.34
N HIS A 15 -11.29 8.45 0.85
CA HIS A 15 -11.98 7.37 0.13
C HIS A 15 -13.42 7.18 0.66
N GLN A 16 -14.23 6.37 -0.05
CA GLN A 16 -15.64 6.15 0.25
C GLN A 16 -15.85 5.58 1.66
N ASP A 17 -15.11 4.54 2.06
CA ASP A 17 -15.27 3.97 3.41
C ASP A 17 -14.99 4.99 4.53
N ALA A 18 -14.08 5.93 4.32
CA ALA A 18 -13.83 7.01 5.28
C ALA A 18 -15.03 7.95 5.35
N LYS A 19 -15.62 8.30 4.21
CA LYS A 19 -16.87 9.08 4.15
C LYS A 19 -18.00 8.34 4.86
N ASP A 20 -18.19 7.05 4.61
CA ASP A 20 -19.28 6.26 5.20
C ASP A 20 -19.17 6.18 6.72
N ARG A 21 -17.95 5.98 7.25
CA ARG A 21 -17.69 6.01 8.71
C ARG A 21 -17.95 7.38 9.32
N VAL A 22 -17.58 8.46 8.63
CA VAL A 22 -17.86 9.83 9.12
C VAL A 22 -19.37 10.12 9.05
N ALA A 23 -20.04 9.72 7.97
CA ALA A 23 -21.47 9.90 7.78
C ALA A 23 -22.29 9.07 8.79
N SER A 24 -21.84 7.88 9.19
CA SER A 24 -22.54 7.09 10.21
C SER A 24 -22.49 7.74 11.60
N LEU A 25 -21.43 8.52 11.88
CA LEU A 25 -21.25 9.22 13.15
C LEU A 25 -21.93 10.60 13.16
N TRP A 26 -22.04 11.27 12.01
CA TRP A 26 -22.63 12.59 11.84
C TRP A 26 -23.49 12.67 10.56
N PRO A 27 -24.60 11.93 10.50
CA PRO A 27 -25.45 11.86 9.30
C PRO A 27 -26.01 13.24 8.91
N GLU A 28 -26.27 14.10 9.89
CA GLU A 28 -26.74 15.46 9.67
C GLU A 28 -25.70 16.37 8.97
N GLN A 29 -24.46 15.89 8.83
CA GLN A 29 -23.35 16.59 8.21
C GLN A 29 -22.90 15.98 6.88
N GLU A 30 -23.59 14.96 6.37
CA GLU A 30 -23.18 14.23 5.17
C GLU A 30 -22.95 15.13 3.95
N GLN A 31 -23.79 16.15 3.79
CA GLN A 31 -23.75 17.10 2.68
C GLN A 31 -22.44 17.90 2.57
N LYS A 32 -21.66 18.02 3.65
CA LYS A 32 -20.34 18.69 3.63
C LYS A 32 -19.16 17.72 3.57
N ILE A 33 -19.40 16.41 3.62
CA ILE A 33 -18.35 15.42 3.47
C ILE A 33 -18.02 15.31 1.97
N ARG A 34 -16.75 15.46 1.63
CA ARG A 34 -16.23 15.42 0.26
C ARG A 34 -15.12 14.39 0.19
N ILE A 35 -15.12 13.59 -0.87
CA ILE A 35 -14.04 12.64 -1.10
C ILE A 35 -12.98 13.31 -1.97
N ILE A 36 -11.79 13.52 -1.41
CA ILE A 36 -10.60 13.93 -2.16
C ILE A 36 -9.51 12.91 -1.85
N PRO A 37 -9.29 11.94 -2.76
CA PRO A 37 -8.15 11.05 -2.69
C PRO A 37 -6.84 11.83 -2.73
N HIS A 38 -5.88 11.38 -1.91
CA HIS A 38 -4.53 11.92 -1.93
C HIS A 38 -3.81 11.55 -3.22
N GLY A 39 -3.06 12.49 -3.76
CA GLY A 39 -2.20 12.28 -4.90
C GLY A 39 -1.04 11.35 -4.53
N ILE A 40 -0.73 10.42 -5.43
CA ILE A 40 0.37 9.48 -5.28
C ILE A 40 1.50 9.94 -6.18
N ASP A 41 2.67 10.03 -5.56
CA ASP A 41 3.91 10.42 -6.20
C ASP A 41 4.99 9.44 -5.76
N VAL A 42 5.86 9.06 -6.68
CA VAL A 42 6.91 8.09 -6.45
C VAL A 42 8.22 8.63 -6.99
N CYS A 43 9.26 8.53 -6.18
CA CYS A 43 10.59 9.03 -6.46
C CYS A 43 11.59 8.01 -5.91
N PRO A 44 11.96 6.97 -6.68
CA PRO A 44 12.96 6.00 -6.26
C PRO A 44 14.35 6.65 -6.20
N SER A 45 15.11 6.35 -5.16
CA SER A 45 16.54 6.67 -5.09
C SER A 45 17.38 5.65 -5.87
N ASP A 46 18.70 5.81 -5.85
CA ASP A 46 19.67 4.83 -6.38
C ASP A 46 19.96 3.67 -5.40
N TYR A 47 19.19 3.53 -4.31
CA TYR A 47 19.43 2.48 -3.32
C TYR A 47 19.28 1.08 -3.92
N ASN A 48 20.32 0.26 -3.82
CA ASN A 48 20.34 -1.10 -4.35
C ASN A 48 20.15 -2.14 -3.23
N VAL A 49 18.95 -2.70 -3.14
CA VAL A 49 18.62 -3.68 -2.09
C VAL A 49 19.32 -5.01 -2.31
N ARG A 50 19.56 -5.39 -3.58
CA ARG A 50 20.25 -6.63 -3.92
C ARG A 50 21.70 -6.58 -3.48
N GLU A 51 22.38 -5.46 -3.70
CA GLU A 51 23.74 -5.23 -3.20
C GLU A 51 23.79 -5.23 -1.67
N ALA A 52 22.89 -4.47 -1.02
CA ALA A 52 22.82 -4.38 0.44
C ALA A 52 22.61 -5.74 1.13
N LEU A 53 21.91 -6.66 0.47
CA LEU A 53 21.60 -8.00 0.97
C LEU A 53 22.43 -9.12 0.34
N THR A 54 23.37 -8.79 -0.55
CA THR A 54 24.18 -9.76 -1.33
C THR A 54 23.32 -10.79 -2.08
N LEU A 55 22.21 -10.33 -2.68
CA LEU A 55 21.30 -11.14 -3.50
C LEU A 55 21.73 -11.15 -4.96
N ASN A 56 21.55 -12.29 -5.60
CA ASN A 56 21.85 -12.52 -7.01
C ASN A 56 20.68 -12.09 -7.91
N ASN A 57 20.89 -12.08 -9.22
CA ASN A 57 19.84 -11.70 -10.19
C ASN A 57 18.69 -12.72 -10.30
N ASN A 58 18.96 -13.98 -9.98
CA ASN A 58 17.94 -15.04 -9.96
C ASN A 58 17.16 -15.09 -8.64
N ASP A 59 17.54 -14.31 -7.63
CA ASP A 59 16.81 -14.23 -6.38
C ASP A 59 15.53 -13.41 -6.54
N HIS A 60 14.43 -13.98 -6.08
CA HIS A 60 13.11 -13.36 -6.08
C HIS A 60 12.83 -12.68 -4.75
N ILE A 61 12.52 -11.38 -4.81
CA ILE A 61 12.25 -10.55 -3.65
C ILE A 61 10.75 -10.35 -3.51
N LEU A 62 10.19 -10.84 -2.41
CA LEU A 62 8.89 -10.42 -1.91
C LEU A 62 9.13 -9.32 -0.89
N PHE A 63 8.76 -8.09 -1.22
CA PHE A 63 8.99 -6.93 -0.39
C PHE A 63 7.75 -6.55 0.42
N LEU A 64 7.89 -6.47 1.74
CA LEU A 64 6.84 -6.05 2.67
C LEU A 64 7.17 -4.67 3.26
N PRO A 65 6.77 -3.56 2.60
CA PRO A 65 6.87 -2.21 3.13
C PRO A 65 5.82 -2.01 4.23
N SER A 66 6.24 -2.08 5.49
CA SER A 66 5.32 -2.10 6.61
C SER A 66 5.92 -1.61 7.92
N GLY A 67 5.23 -0.68 8.59
CA GLY A 67 5.52 -0.34 9.98
C GLY A 67 5.31 -1.56 10.88
N ILE A 68 6.28 -1.89 11.72
CA ILE A 68 6.27 -3.10 12.54
C ILE A 68 5.32 -2.92 13.71
N ARG A 69 4.08 -3.39 13.54
CA ARG A 69 3.00 -3.40 14.55
C ARG A 69 1.99 -4.51 14.26
N ASP A 70 1.24 -4.93 15.27
CA ASP A 70 0.36 -6.11 15.18
C ASP A 70 -0.68 -6.05 14.03
N VAL A 71 -1.34 -4.91 13.82
CA VAL A 71 -2.34 -4.77 12.74
C VAL A 71 -1.78 -5.02 11.34
N LYS A 72 -0.48 -4.79 11.14
CA LYS A 72 0.22 -5.01 9.88
C LYS A 72 0.69 -6.45 9.70
N ASP A 73 0.68 -7.24 10.77
CA ASP A 73 0.98 -8.68 10.78
C ASP A 73 2.24 -9.08 9.98
N PRO A 74 3.41 -8.45 10.23
CA PRO A 74 4.61 -8.63 9.41
C PRO A 74 5.24 -10.03 9.52
N LEU A 75 4.82 -10.83 10.52
CA LEU A 75 5.33 -12.20 10.71
C LEU A 75 4.56 -13.25 9.90
N PHE A 76 3.40 -12.91 9.34
CA PHE A 76 2.52 -13.87 8.68
C PHE A 76 3.18 -14.63 7.53
N ALA A 77 3.95 -13.93 6.69
CA ALA A 77 4.55 -14.53 5.50
C ALA A 77 5.80 -15.38 5.82
N ILE A 78 6.42 -15.19 6.98
CA ILE A 78 7.68 -15.87 7.35
C ILE A 78 7.58 -17.40 7.25
N PRO A 79 6.61 -18.10 7.88
CA PRO A 79 6.55 -19.56 7.80
C PRO A 79 6.37 -20.07 6.37
N VAL A 80 5.61 -19.34 5.54
CA VAL A 80 5.40 -19.67 4.12
C VAL A 80 6.70 -19.56 3.34
N ILE A 81 7.41 -18.45 3.52
CA ILE A 81 8.67 -18.17 2.81
C ILE A 81 9.76 -19.15 3.25
N GLN A 82 9.88 -19.44 4.54
CA GLN A 82 10.85 -20.43 5.03
C GLN A 82 10.61 -21.81 4.43
N LYS A 83 9.34 -22.24 4.33
CA LYS A 83 9.00 -23.53 3.72
C LYS A 83 9.32 -23.53 2.24
N TRP A 84 9.00 -22.45 1.53
CA TRP A 84 9.25 -22.32 0.10
C TRP A 84 10.74 -22.24 -0.22
N HIS A 85 11.50 -21.48 0.57
CA HIS A 85 12.95 -21.30 0.41
C HIS A 85 13.73 -22.61 0.52
N ARG A 86 13.29 -23.54 1.39
CA ARG A 86 13.90 -24.88 1.51
C ARG A 86 13.82 -25.70 0.22
N VAL A 87 12.85 -25.43 -0.63
CA VAL A 87 12.66 -26.11 -1.92
C VAL A 87 13.21 -25.27 -3.07
N ASN A 88 13.17 -23.93 -2.95
CA ASN A 88 13.73 -22.99 -3.89
C ASN A 88 14.54 -21.90 -3.15
N PRO A 89 15.88 -22.03 -3.06
CA PRO A 89 16.73 -21.13 -2.27
C PRO A 89 16.83 -19.71 -2.84
N HIS A 90 16.13 -19.40 -3.93
CA HIS A 90 16.07 -18.06 -4.53
C HIS A 90 14.94 -17.20 -3.97
N ILE A 91 14.08 -17.70 -3.07
CA ILE A 91 12.96 -16.93 -2.55
C ILE A 91 13.36 -16.18 -1.28
N HIS A 92 13.20 -14.84 -1.27
CA HIS A 92 13.51 -14.01 -0.11
C HIS A 92 12.34 -13.10 0.27
N LEU A 93 12.11 -12.96 1.57
CA LEU A 93 11.22 -11.96 2.15
C LEU A 93 12.05 -10.79 2.67
N VAL A 94 11.83 -9.60 2.12
CA VAL A 94 12.46 -8.36 2.57
C VAL A 94 11.41 -7.52 3.27
N ILE A 95 11.65 -7.16 4.53
CA ILE A 95 10.74 -6.35 5.34
C ILE A 95 11.42 -5.01 5.66
N ALA A 96 10.73 -3.90 5.41
CA ALA A 96 11.21 -2.58 5.78
C ALA A 96 10.09 -1.74 6.40
N GLY A 97 10.40 -1.05 7.50
CA GLY A 97 9.55 -0.07 8.12
C GLY A 97 9.84 0.17 9.60
N ASN A 98 9.22 1.23 10.11
CA ASN A 98 9.47 1.76 11.44
C ASN A 98 9.16 0.74 12.56
N PRO A 99 10.02 0.62 13.59
CA PRO A 99 9.83 -0.29 14.71
C PRO A 99 8.80 0.28 15.71
N LEU A 100 7.51 0.20 15.38
CA LEU A 100 6.42 0.79 16.18
C LEU A 100 6.04 -0.08 17.40
N ASP A 101 6.31 -1.39 17.34
CA ASP A 101 6.16 -2.34 18.44
C ASP A 101 7.52 -2.97 18.76
N ALA A 102 8.03 -2.71 19.96
CA ALA A 102 9.36 -3.14 20.39
C ALA A 102 9.49 -4.67 20.51
N LEU A 103 8.47 -5.37 21.00
CA LEU A 103 8.51 -6.82 21.18
C LEU A 103 8.46 -7.53 19.83
N LEU A 104 7.54 -7.10 18.97
CA LEU A 104 7.40 -7.61 17.61
C LEU A 104 8.67 -7.34 16.79
N THR A 105 9.23 -6.14 16.89
CA THR A 105 10.50 -5.78 16.23
C THR A 105 11.65 -6.66 16.73
N LYS A 106 11.74 -6.91 18.04
CA LYS A 106 12.77 -7.78 18.61
C LYS A 106 12.64 -9.21 18.09
N GLN A 107 11.42 -9.73 18.00
CA GLN A 107 11.15 -11.05 17.42
C GLN A 107 11.57 -11.11 15.95
N LEU A 108 11.17 -10.12 15.14
CA LEU A 108 11.53 -10.04 13.73
C LEU A 108 13.04 -9.98 13.53
N LYS A 109 13.75 -9.14 14.28
CA LYS A 109 15.22 -9.05 14.25
C LYS A 109 15.89 -10.38 14.60
N LYS A 110 15.35 -11.12 15.57
CA LYS A 110 15.88 -12.44 15.95
C LYS A 110 15.73 -13.46 14.81
N ILE A 111 14.60 -13.44 14.11
CA ILE A 111 14.36 -14.31 12.95
C ILE A 111 15.31 -13.93 11.82
N ALA A 112 15.35 -12.65 11.43
CA ALA A 112 16.19 -12.17 10.33
C ALA A 112 17.70 -12.37 10.56
N LYS A 113 18.14 -12.42 11.83
CA LYS A 113 19.54 -12.76 12.16
C LYS A 113 19.87 -14.25 11.96
N LYS A 114 18.86 -15.12 12.07
CA LYS A 114 19.03 -16.58 12.08
C LYS A 114 18.77 -17.20 10.71
N GLU A 115 17.85 -16.63 9.94
CA GLU A 115 17.32 -17.19 8.70
C GLU A 115 17.82 -16.36 7.51
N HIS A 116 18.37 -17.00 6.48
CA HIS A 116 18.97 -16.32 5.32
C HIS A 116 17.94 -15.81 4.30
N ASP A 117 16.72 -16.30 4.39
CA ASP A 117 15.59 -16.00 3.51
C ASP A 117 14.74 -14.83 4.02
N ILE A 118 14.97 -14.37 5.26
CA ILE A 118 14.19 -13.31 5.91
C ILE A 118 15.09 -12.12 6.23
N HIS A 119 14.83 -10.98 5.61
CA HIS A 119 15.61 -9.75 5.78
C HIS A 119 14.77 -8.67 6.44
N TYR A 120 15.32 -8.00 7.45
CA TYR A 120 14.70 -6.81 8.04
C TYR A 120 15.64 -5.60 7.92
N LEU A 121 15.26 -4.63 7.09
CA LEU A 121 16.06 -3.46 6.76
C LEU A 121 15.92 -2.31 7.78
N GLY A 122 14.98 -2.41 8.73
CA GLY A 122 14.65 -1.27 9.58
C GLY A 122 13.81 -0.24 8.86
N ALA A 123 13.87 1.01 9.32
CA ALA A 123 13.23 2.14 8.66
C ALA A 123 14.07 2.59 7.46
N LEU A 124 13.43 2.76 6.31
CA LEU A 124 14.03 3.34 5.11
C LEU A 124 13.44 4.72 4.85
N SER A 125 14.16 5.54 4.08
CA SER A 125 13.56 6.74 3.49
C SER A 125 12.44 6.34 2.53
N ARG A 126 11.58 7.31 2.16
CA ARG A 126 10.51 7.06 1.19
C ARG A 126 11.12 6.69 -0.17
N GLU A 127 12.19 7.38 -0.55
CA GLU A 127 12.88 7.21 -1.81
C GLU A 127 13.56 5.83 -1.91
N ASP A 128 14.21 5.39 -0.83
CA ASP A 128 14.80 4.03 -0.77
C ASP A 128 13.72 2.95 -0.74
N THR A 129 12.58 3.21 -0.08
CA THR A 129 11.44 2.28 -0.08
C THR A 129 10.91 2.08 -1.50
N HIS A 130 10.76 3.16 -2.27
CA HIS A 130 10.38 3.07 -3.69
C HIS A 130 11.43 2.34 -4.54
N ALA A 131 12.71 2.58 -4.29
CA ALA A 131 13.79 1.87 -4.98
C ALA A 131 13.72 0.36 -4.72
N VAL A 132 13.43 -0.05 -3.48
CA VAL A 132 13.23 -1.46 -3.12
C VAL A 132 11.97 -2.02 -3.80
N MET A 133 10.87 -1.26 -3.84
CA MET A 133 9.65 -1.68 -4.57
C MET A 133 9.94 -1.96 -6.05
N GLN A 134 10.70 -1.10 -6.74
CA GLN A 134 11.06 -1.32 -8.15
C GLN A 134 11.94 -2.56 -8.37
N GLN A 135 12.78 -2.90 -7.40
CA GLN A 135 13.65 -4.08 -7.47
C GLN A 135 12.96 -5.37 -7.02
N ALA A 136 11.80 -5.25 -6.38
CA ALA A 136 11.03 -6.38 -5.90
C ALA A 136 10.30 -7.08 -7.04
N ASN A 137 10.15 -8.40 -6.92
CA ASN A 137 9.29 -9.16 -7.82
C ASN A 137 7.83 -9.08 -7.39
N ILE A 138 7.58 -8.88 -6.09
CA ILE A 138 6.22 -8.73 -5.53
C ILE A 138 6.29 -7.73 -4.38
N VAL A 139 5.39 -6.75 -4.35
CA VAL A 139 5.09 -5.98 -3.14
C VAL A 139 3.96 -6.67 -2.37
N LEU A 140 4.24 -7.02 -1.12
CA LEU A 140 3.39 -7.80 -0.25
C LEU A 140 2.73 -6.92 0.83
N ASN A 141 1.43 -7.08 1.03
CA ASN A 141 0.70 -6.51 2.17
C ASN A 141 0.01 -7.63 2.96
N THR A 142 0.41 -7.81 4.22
CA THR A 142 -0.15 -8.84 5.13
C THR A 142 -1.09 -8.27 6.18
N SER A 143 -1.53 -7.03 6.07
CA SER A 143 -2.31 -6.37 7.12
C SER A 143 -3.62 -7.09 7.45
N ARG A 144 -3.99 -7.17 8.73
CA ARG A 144 -5.30 -7.65 9.22
C ARG A 144 -6.40 -6.63 9.03
N SER A 145 -6.05 -5.35 8.97
CA SER A 145 -6.97 -4.25 8.73
C SER A 145 -6.23 -3.11 8.03
N GLU A 146 -6.86 -2.55 7.01
CA GLU A 146 -6.38 -1.39 6.27
C GLU A 146 -7.54 -0.44 6.02
N GLY A 147 -7.24 0.86 5.95
CA GLY A 147 -8.07 1.80 5.21
C GLY A 147 -7.67 1.72 3.74
N LEU A 148 -7.03 2.77 3.26
CA LEU A 148 -6.35 2.77 1.96
C LEU A 148 -4.83 2.64 2.18
N SER A 149 -4.21 1.62 1.59
CA SER A 149 -2.77 1.36 1.77
C SER A 149 -1.95 2.19 0.78
N ASN A 150 -1.29 3.24 1.27
CA ASN A 150 -0.37 4.05 0.45
C ASN A 150 0.72 3.20 -0.19
N ALA A 151 1.28 2.22 0.52
CA ALA A 151 2.32 1.34 -0.02
C ALA A 151 1.83 0.50 -1.21
N LEU A 152 0.53 0.16 -1.25
CA LEU A 152 -0.05 -0.52 -2.42
C LEU A 152 -0.22 0.46 -3.57
N LEU A 153 -0.72 1.68 -3.31
CA LEU A 153 -0.85 2.70 -4.35
C LEU A 153 0.51 3.11 -4.96
N GLU A 154 1.54 3.24 -4.13
CA GLU A 154 2.92 3.52 -4.55
C GLU A 154 3.47 2.37 -5.42
N ALA A 155 3.25 1.11 -5.02
CA ALA A 155 3.64 -0.05 -5.81
C ALA A 155 2.89 -0.14 -7.15
N MET A 156 1.59 0.16 -7.15
CA MET A 156 0.80 0.26 -8.38
C MET A 156 1.36 1.35 -9.30
N MET A 157 1.71 2.53 -8.77
CA MET A 157 2.33 3.61 -9.55
C MET A 157 3.70 3.22 -10.12
N LEU A 158 4.50 2.46 -9.36
CA LEU A 158 5.81 1.98 -9.77
C LEU A 158 5.74 0.81 -10.77
N GLY A 159 4.56 0.22 -10.98
CA GLY A 159 4.39 -0.94 -11.86
C GLY A 159 5.02 -2.21 -11.30
N THR A 160 5.00 -2.36 -9.97
CA THR A 160 5.47 -3.59 -9.32
C THR A 160 4.26 -4.48 -9.03
N PRO A 161 4.33 -5.79 -9.32
CA PRO A 161 3.25 -6.72 -8.99
C PRO A 161 2.89 -6.64 -7.49
N ILE A 162 1.60 -6.58 -7.17
CA ILE A 162 1.14 -6.53 -5.78
C ILE A 162 0.40 -7.81 -5.38
N LEU A 163 0.66 -8.28 -4.16
CA LEU A 163 -0.05 -9.37 -3.52
C LEU A 163 -0.49 -8.92 -2.12
N ALA A 164 -1.80 -8.87 -1.88
CA ALA A 164 -2.33 -8.31 -0.63
C ALA A 164 -3.30 -9.27 0.05
N ARG A 165 -3.38 -9.23 1.38
CA ARG A 165 -4.39 -9.98 2.11
C ARG A 165 -5.78 -9.44 1.75
N ASN A 166 -6.73 -10.33 1.51
CA ASN A 166 -8.13 -10.01 1.23
C ASN A 166 -8.82 -9.51 2.52
N VAL A 167 -8.67 -8.21 2.78
CA VAL A 167 -9.37 -7.45 3.82
C VAL A 167 -10.07 -6.28 3.15
N ALA A 168 -11.14 -5.76 3.76
CA ALA A 168 -12.00 -4.74 3.14
C ALA A 168 -11.22 -3.57 2.51
N GLY A 169 -10.23 -3.01 3.20
CA GLY A 169 -9.40 -1.92 2.68
C GLY A 169 -8.61 -2.29 1.42
N ASN A 170 -7.97 -3.46 1.40
CA ASN A 170 -7.20 -3.92 0.23
C ASN A 170 -8.12 -4.27 -0.94
N SER A 171 -9.24 -4.94 -0.68
CA SER A 171 -10.19 -5.37 -1.71
C SER A 171 -11.05 -4.23 -2.26
N SER A 172 -11.09 -3.09 -1.58
CA SER A 172 -11.65 -1.85 -2.13
C SER A 172 -10.77 -1.22 -3.22
N LEU A 173 -9.46 -1.53 -3.21
CA LEU A 173 -8.48 -1.02 -4.17
C LEU A 173 -8.13 -2.07 -5.24
N ILE A 174 -8.00 -3.34 -4.85
CA ILE A 174 -7.51 -4.41 -5.71
C ILE A 174 -8.67 -5.22 -6.27
N ARG A 175 -8.77 -5.24 -7.59
CA ARG A 175 -9.55 -6.20 -8.38
C ARG A 175 -8.65 -7.38 -8.73
N HIS A 176 -8.95 -8.51 -8.12
CA HIS A 176 -8.13 -9.72 -8.19
C HIS A 176 -7.83 -10.12 -9.64
N GLN A 177 -6.54 -10.31 -9.96
CA GLN A 177 -6.01 -10.63 -11.30
C GLN A 177 -6.23 -9.55 -12.37
N GLU A 178 -6.76 -8.37 -12.03
CA GLU A 178 -6.96 -7.26 -12.99
C GLU A 178 -6.00 -6.10 -12.76
N ASN A 179 -5.75 -5.74 -11.50
CA ASN A 179 -4.80 -4.68 -11.11
C ASN A 179 -3.91 -5.10 -9.91
N GLY A 180 -3.96 -6.38 -9.53
CA GLY A 180 -3.23 -6.95 -8.40
C GLY A 180 -3.81 -8.28 -7.92
N PHE A 181 -3.19 -8.88 -6.91
CA PHE A 181 -3.59 -10.19 -6.40
C PHE A 181 -4.03 -10.11 -4.94
N LEU A 182 -4.95 -11.02 -4.58
CA LEU A 182 -5.53 -11.11 -3.26
C LEU A 182 -5.36 -12.54 -2.73
N PHE A 183 -4.97 -12.69 -1.46
CA PHE A 183 -4.88 -13.98 -0.78
C PHE A 183 -5.68 -14.00 0.52
N THR A 184 -6.19 -15.16 0.93
CA THR A 184 -6.95 -15.29 2.19
C THR A 184 -6.19 -16.01 3.30
N ASN A 185 -5.23 -16.87 2.92
CA ASN A 185 -4.49 -17.73 3.84
C ASN A 185 -3.06 -17.99 3.32
N GLU A 186 -2.28 -18.78 4.06
CA GLU A 186 -0.89 -19.11 3.73
C GLU A 186 -0.72 -19.87 2.40
N GLU A 187 -1.64 -20.80 2.10
CA GLU A 187 -1.63 -21.56 0.85
C GLU A 187 -1.90 -20.64 -0.34
N ASP A 188 -2.90 -19.76 -0.23
CA ASP A 188 -3.19 -18.75 -1.26
C ASP A 188 -2.01 -17.80 -1.47
N LEU A 189 -1.35 -17.37 -0.38
CA LEU A 189 -0.17 -16.49 -0.46
C LEU A 189 0.92 -17.16 -1.30
N GLN A 190 1.25 -18.42 -1.00
CA GLN A 190 2.27 -19.15 -1.75
C GLN A 190 1.84 -19.37 -3.20
N LYS A 191 0.60 -19.80 -3.43
CA LYS A 191 0.04 -20.07 -4.75
C LYS A 191 0.12 -18.84 -5.65
N TRP A 192 -0.38 -17.70 -5.19
CA TRP A 192 -0.38 -16.48 -6.00
C TRP A 192 1.00 -15.90 -6.18
N ALA A 193 1.85 -15.95 -5.15
CA ALA A 193 3.24 -15.53 -5.31
C ALA A 193 3.96 -16.38 -6.36
N GLN A 194 3.81 -17.71 -6.32
CA GLN A 194 4.40 -18.60 -7.32
C GLN A 194 3.83 -18.34 -8.72
N TRP A 195 2.53 -18.05 -8.83
CA TRP A 195 1.91 -17.72 -10.11
C TRP A 195 2.51 -16.44 -10.70
N ILE A 196 2.61 -15.38 -9.89
CA ILE A 196 3.21 -14.09 -10.30
C ILE A 196 4.66 -14.29 -10.75
N LEU A 197 5.46 -15.10 -10.05
CA LEU A 197 6.86 -15.34 -10.41
C LEU A 197 7.04 -16.17 -11.70
N THR A 198 6.00 -16.84 -12.19
CA THR A 198 6.08 -17.78 -13.33
C THR A 198 5.25 -17.36 -14.54
N HIS A 199 4.51 -16.26 -14.45
CA HIS A 199 3.67 -15.74 -15.53
C HIS A 199 4.06 -14.30 -15.86
N ASP A 200 3.81 -13.90 -17.12
CA ASP A 200 3.89 -12.49 -17.49
C ASP A 200 2.69 -11.75 -16.89
N THR A 201 2.97 -10.86 -15.96
CA THR A 201 1.94 -10.05 -15.32
C THR A 201 1.77 -8.68 -15.94
N ALA A 202 2.61 -8.26 -16.90
CA ALA A 202 2.78 -6.87 -17.36
C ALA A 202 1.47 -6.09 -17.61
N SER A 203 0.44 -6.76 -18.12
CA SER A 203 -0.88 -6.16 -18.38
C SER A 203 -1.60 -5.74 -17.09
N ILE A 204 -1.41 -6.47 -16.00
CA ILE A 204 -1.96 -6.21 -14.67
C ILE A 204 -1.27 -4.99 -14.05
N GLU A 205 0.06 -4.85 -14.15
CA GLU A 205 0.75 -3.66 -13.64
C GLU A 205 0.40 -2.41 -14.46
N VAL A 206 0.28 -2.54 -15.79
CA VAL A 206 -0.17 -1.42 -16.64
C VAL A 206 -1.59 -0.98 -16.27
N SER A 207 -2.49 -1.93 -16.03
CA SER A 207 -3.85 -1.67 -15.55
C SER A 207 -3.83 -0.94 -14.19
N ALA A 208 -2.99 -1.41 -13.26
CA ALA A 208 -2.81 -0.79 -11.95
C ALA A 208 -2.25 0.65 -12.04
N GLN A 209 -1.18 0.87 -12.82
CA GLN A 209 -0.61 2.20 -13.05
C GLN A 209 -1.62 3.17 -13.66
N SER A 210 -2.36 2.72 -14.67
CA SER A 210 -3.38 3.52 -15.35
C SER A 210 -4.46 3.99 -14.38
N GLU A 211 -4.89 3.13 -13.45
CA GLU A 211 -5.85 3.49 -12.40
C GLU A 211 -5.30 4.56 -11.44
N ILE A 212 -4.02 4.48 -11.06
CA ILE A 212 -3.38 5.50 -10.23
C ILE A 212 -3.29 6.84 -10.98
N LEU A 213 -2.83 6.84 -12.22
CA LEU A 213 -2.69 8.05 -13.04
C LEU A 213 -4.04 8.75 -13.27
N THR A 214 -5.11 7.98 -13.44
CA THR A 214 -6.46 8.52 -13.68
C THR A 214 -7.16 8.98 -12.41
N SER A 215 -6.96 8.32 -11.27
CA SER A 215 -7.78 8.55 -10.07
C SER A 215 -7.04 9.24 -8.92
N TYR A 216 -5.71 9.08 -8.86
CA TYR A 216 -4.84 9.44 -7.74
C TYR A 216 -3.64 10.30 -8.18
N SER A 217 -3.71 11.04 -9.29
CA SER A 217 -2.65 11.98 -9.65
C SER A 217 -2.65 13.23 -8.76
N LEU A 218 -1.47 13.83 -8.54
CA LEU A 218 -1.32 15.10 -7.83
C LEU A 218 -2.13 16.24 -8.48
N GLU A 219 -2.25 16.20 -9.81
CA GLU A 219 -3.06 17.16 -10.57
C GLU A 219 -4.55 17.00 -10.24
N ASN A 220 -5.05 15.76 -10.20
CA ASN A 220 -6.44 15.50 -9.85
C ASN A 220 -6.75 15.90 -8.40
N GLU A 221 -5.85 15.62 -7.45
CA GLU A 221 -5.98 16.10 -6.07
C GLU A 221 -6.06 17.63 -6.03
N ARG A 222 -5.13 18.33 -6.70
CA ARG A 222 -5.13 19.80 -6.79
C ARG A 222 -6.43 20.33 -7.37
N ASN A 223 -6.88 19.80 -8.50
CA ASN A 223 -8.09 20.23 -9.19
C ASN A 223 -9.32 20.04 -8.30
N ARG A 224 -9.41 18.92 -7.56
CA ARG A 224 -10.49 18.68 -6.59
C ARG A 224 -10.49 19.71 -5.45
N TYR A 225 -9.33 20.05 -4.88
CA TYR A 225 -9.24 21.10 -3.86
C TYR A 225 -9.61 22.48 -4.42
N GLN A 226 -9.11 22.84 -5.60
CA GLN A 226 -9.45 24.10 -6.26
C GLN A 226 -10.96 24.23 -6.48
N ASN A 227 -11.62 23.15 -6.92
CA ASN A 227 -13.07 23.16 -7.10
C ASN A 227 -13.82 23.46 -5.79
N ILE A 228 -13.39 22.89 -4.67
CA ILE A 228 -14.03 23.17 -3.37
C ILE A 228 -13.80 24.62 -2.90
N VAL A 229 -12.65 25.21 -3.20
CA VAL A 229 -12.31 26.57 -2.75
C VAL A 229 -12.95 27.64 -3.63
N TYR A 230 -12.91 27.47 -4.95
CA TYR A 230 -13.27 28.51 -5.92
C TYR A 230 -14.72 28.45 -6.41
N TYR A 231 -15.30 27.26 -6.65
CA TYR A 231 -16.66 27.18 -7.21
C TYR A 231 -17.78 27.69 -6.29
N PRO A 232 -17.74 27.54 -4.95
CA PRO A 232 -18.82 28.10 -4.13
C PRO A 232 -18.74 29.63 -3.97
N GLN A 233 -17.74 30.32 -4.55
CA GLN A 233 -17.71 31.79 -4.60
C GLN A 233 -18.37 32.38 -5.86
N ILE A 234 -18.56 31.56 -6.90
CA ILE A 234 -19.15 32.00 -8.18
C ILE A 234 -20.67 31.92 -8.11
N THR A 235 -21.24 30.89 -7.49
CA THR A 235 -22.69 30.76 -7.32
C THR A 235 -23.29 31.74 -6.30
N SER A 236 -22.52 32.19 -5.30
CA SER A 236 -22.99 33.26 -4.39
C SER A 236 -23.00 34.64 -5.05
N LYS A 237 -22.17 34.89 -6.08
CA LYS A 237 -22.15 36.17 -6.81
C LYS A 237 -23.21 36.28 -7.91
N ILE A 238 -23.73 35.16 -8.40
CA ILE A 238 -24.78 35.14 -9.44
C ILE A 238 -26.18 35.26 -8.84
N LEU A 239 -26.35 35.00 -7.53
CA LEU A 239 -27.63 35.18 -6.82
C LEU A 239 -27.77 36.57 -6.17
N ASP A 240 -26.73 37.40 -6.23
CA ASP A 240 -26.71 38.79 -5.72
C ASP A 240 -26.73 39.84 -6.87
N GLN A 241 -27.13 39.44 -8.09
CA GLN A 241 -27.42 40.32 -9.23
C GLN A 241 -28.84 40.12 -9.72
#